data_AF-W1Y7K7-F1
#
_entry.id   AF-W1Y7K7-F1
#
_cell.length_a   1.000
_cell.length_b   1.000
_cell.length_c   1.000
_cell.angle_alpha   90.00
_cell.angle_beta   90.00
_cell.angle_gamma   90.00
#
_symmetry.space_group_name_H-M   'P 1'
#
loop_
_entity.id
_entity.type
_entity.pdbx_description
1 polymer ?
#
loop_
_entity_poly.entity_id
_entity_poly.type
_entity_poly.pdbx_seq_one_letter_code
_entity_poly.pdbx_strand_id
1 'polypeptide(L)'
;DATSNWDDEFIALASSIESDRRGIDFGPEYKQEFTAKQGILDLELLNRLAEDDLGLVMYRPDDPADPSDLRLKIFNQHAPMTLSQVMPHLSSLGVQIVDEHPH
;
A
#
# COMPACT_ATOMS: atom_id res chain seq x y z
N ASP A 1 -1.66 -6.49 -21.43
CA ASP A 1 -0.49 -5.71 -20.96
C ASP A 1 -0.84 -4.56 -20.02
N ALA A 2 -1.61 -4.80 -18.95
CA ALA A 2 -1.85 -3.78 -17.93
C ALA A 2 -0.69 -3.71 -16.91
N THR A 3 -0.12 -4.85 -16.55
CA THR A 3 1.04 -4.95 -15.63
C THR A 3 2.31 -4.38 -16.26
N SER A 4 2.54 -4.60 -17.55
CA SER A 4 3.69 -4.01 -18.27
C SER A 4 3.65 -2.48 -18.24
N ASN A 5 2.46 -1.88 -18.45
CA ASN A 5 2.32 -0.43 -18.38
C ASN A 5 2.53 0.12 -16.96
N TRP A 6 2.11 -0.65 -15.94
CA TRP A 6 2.39 -0.32 -14.54
C TRP A 6 3.89 -0.33 -14.25
N ASP A 7 4.60 -1.37 -14.67
CA ASP A 7 6.05 -1.52 -14.45
C ASP A 7 6.84 -0.41 -15.14
N ASP A 8 6.48 -0.06 -16.38
CA ASP A 8 7.12 1.02 -17.13
C ASP A 8 6.91 2.39 -16.46
N GLU A 9 5.67 2.69 -16.02
CA GLU A 9 5.37 3.94 -15.29
C GLU A 9 6.11 3.98 -13.95
N PHE A 10 6.12 2.87 -13.20
CA PHE A 10 6.80 2.78 -11.91
C PHE A 10 8.31 3.00 -12.07
N ILE A 11 8.96 2.35 -13.03
CA ILE A 11 10.39 2.52 -13.31
C ILE A 11 10.70 3.98 -13.68
N ALA A 12 9.86 4.61 -14.50
CA ALA A 12 10.04 6.00 -14.88
C ALA A 12 9.95 6.94 -13.65
N LEU A 13 8.99 6.72 -12.76
CA LEU A 13 8.85 7.51 -11.53
C LEU A 13 9.98 7.24 -10.53
N ALA A 14 10.34 5.96 -10.33
CA ALA A 14 11.40 5.52 -9.43
C ALA A 14 12.80 5.97 -9.87
N SER A 15 12.97 6.37 -11.14
CA SER A 15 14.24 6.89 -11.66
C SER A 15 14.78 8.10 -10.86
N SER A 16 13.89 8.83 -10.19
CA SER A 16 14.21 9.97 -9.31
C SER A 16 14.66 9.58 -7.89
N ILE A 17 14.45 8.32 -7.49
CA ILE A 17 14.79 7.79 -6.16
C ILE A 17 16.19 7.16 -6.21
N GLU A 18 16.98 7.29 -5.15
CA GLU A 18 18.30 6.63 -5.04
C GLU A 18 18.19 5.10 -5.16
N SER A 19 19.12 4.46 -5.86
CA SER A 19 19.01 3.04 -6.26
C SER A 19 18.89 2.06 -5.09
N ASP A 20 19.49 2.36 -3.94
CA ASP A 20 19.42 1.59 -2.70
C ASP A 20 18.04 1.65 -2.03
N ARG A 21 17.22 2.65 -2.37
CA ARG A 21 15.85 2.84 -1.88
C ARG A 21 14.78 2.31 -2.82
N ARG A 22 15.13 1.55 -3.87
CA ARG A 22 14.17 0.97 -4.84
C ARG A 22 13.76 -0.47 -4.53
N GLY A 23 14.30 -1.06 -3.47
CA GLY A 23 14.37 -2.52 -3.23
C GLY A 23 13.09 -3.26 -2.86
N ILE A 24 11.91 -2.80 -3.29
CA ILE A 24 10.63 -3.50 -3.04
C ILE A 24 10.03 -3.92 -4.37
N ASP A 25 9.75 -5.21 -4.51
CA ASP A 25 9.01 -5.76 -5.63
C ASP A 25 7.54 -5.89 -5.24
N PHE A 26 6.65 -5.34 -6.07
CA PHE A 26 5.22 -5.38 -5.84
C PHE A 26 4.62 -6.60 -6.55
N GLY A 27 3.80 -7.37 -5.82
CA GLY A 27 3.11 -8.53 -6.38
C GLY A 27 2.08 -8.16 -7.46
N PRO A 28 1.67 -9.11 -8.31
CA PRO A 28 0.71 -8.88 -9.38
C PRO A 28 -0.67 -8.43 -8.87
N GLU A 29 -1.08 -8.88 -7.69
CA GLU A 29 -2.35 -8.50 -7.06
C GLU A 29 -2.34 -7.02 -6.66
N TYR A 30 -1.25 -6.57 -6.01
CA TYR A 30 -1.03 -5.16 -5.71
C TYR A 30 -1.07 -4.29 -6.98
N LYS A 31 -0.41 -4.73 -8.06
CA LYS A 31 -0.37 -3.99 -9.34
C LYS A 31 -1.73 -3.92 -10.04
N GLN A 32 -2.67 -4.81 -9.71
CA GLN A 32 -4.04 -4.78 -10.24
C GLN A 32 -4.92 -3.80 -9.46
N GLU A 33 -4.64 -3.59 -8.17
CA GLU A 33 -5.44 -2.73 -7.31
C GLU A 33 -4.92 -1.28 -7.24
N PHE A 34 -3.60 -1.07 -7.35
CA PHE A 34 -2.99 0.23 -7.12
C PHE A 34 -2.21 0.76 -8.33
N THR A 35 -2.20 2.09 -8.48
CA THR A 35 -1.43 2.76 -9.53
C THR A 35 0.06 2.77 -9.23
N ALA A 36 0.89 2.93 -10.27
CA ALA A 36 2.35 3.07 -10.11
C ALA A 36 2.73 4.24 -9.19
N LYS A 37 1.99 5.35 -9.27
CA LYS A 37 2.16 6.52 -8.38
C LYS A 37 1.91 6.17 -6.93
N GLN A 38 0.87 5.39 -6.64
CA GLN A 38 0.61 4.90 -5.28
C GLN A 38 1.74 3.97 -4.82
N GLY A 39 2.24 3.11 -5.70
CA GLY A 39 3.42 2.28 -5.44
C GLY A 39 4.66 3.08 -5.01
N ILE A 40 4.91 4.25 -5.61
CA ILE A 40 6.04 5.12 -5.22
C ILE A 40 5.85 5.69 -3.82
N LEU A 41 4.66 6.19 -3.50
CA LEU A 41 4.36 6.70 -2.15
C LEU A 41 4.51 5.61 -1.09
N ASP A 42 4.06 4.41 -1.41
CA ASP A 42 4.11 3.26 -0.51
C ASP A 42 5.56 2.76 -0.34
N LEU A 43 6.37 2.76 -1.42
CA LEU A 43 7.82 2.50 -1.36
C LEU A 43 8.53 3.51 -0.46
N GLU A 44 8.25 4.81 -0.60
CA GLU A 44 8.85 5.85 0.24
C GLU A 44 8.46 5.73 1.72
N LEU A 45 7.24 5.28 2.00
CA LEU A 45 6.82 4.97 3.36
C LEU A 45 7.59 3.76 3.91
N LEU A 46 7.60 2.65 3.17
CA LEU A 46 8.27 1.41 3.58
C LEU A 46 9.76 1.63 3.87
N ASN A 47 10.44 2.42 3.05
CA ASN A 47 11.85 2.81 3.24
C ASN A 47 12.11 3.72 4.45
N ARG A 48 11.07 4.25 5.11
CA ARG A 48 11.18 5.08 6.31
C ARG A 48 10.79 4.36 7.60
N LEU A 49 10.15 3.21 7.50
CA LEU A 49 9.77 2.43 8.67
C LEU A 49 11.03 1.83 9.33
N ALA A 50 11.11 1.93 10.65
CA ALA A 50 12.05 1.13 11.42
C ALA A 50 11.55 -0.32 11.51
N GLU A 51 12.43 -1.23 11.94
CA GLU A 51 12.18 -2.67 11.97
C GLU A 51 10.86 -3.07 12.66
N ASP A 52 10.48 -2.39 13.75
CA ASP A 52 9.27 -2.71 14.55
C ASP A 52 8.08 -1.76 14.28
N ASP A 53 8.18 -0.88 13.29
CA ASP A 53 7.15 0.13 13.03
C ASP A 53 6.06 -0.38 12.08
N LEU A 54 4.83 0.10 12.32
CA LEU A 54 3.72 -0.04 11.38
C LEU A 54 3.57 1.22 10.52
N GLY A 55 3.56 1.03 9.21
CA GLY A 55 3.17 2.07 8.27
C GLY A 55 1.66 2.10 8.11
N LEU A 56 1.06 3.29 8.25
CA LEU A 56 -0.38 3.48 8.09
C LEU A 56 -0.62 4.55 7.03
N VAL A 57 -1.38 4.22 5.99
CA VAL A 57 -1.79 5.19 4.96
C VAL A 57 -3.29 5.17 4.84
N MET A 58 -3.92 6.30 5.16
CA MET A 58 -5.34 6.50 4.91
C MET A 58 -5.51 7.44 3.72
N TYR A 59 -6.30 7.04 2.74
CA TYR A 59 -6.53 7.82 1.52
C TYR A 59 -7.97 7.69 1.05
N ARG A 60 -8.42 8.68 0.29
CA ARG A 60 -9.71 8.60 -0.41
C ARG A 60 -9.49 7.87 -1.74
N PRO A 61 -10.29 6.86 -2.09
CA PRO A 61 -10.20 6.23 -3.41
C PRO A 61 -10.36 7.26 -4.53
N ASP A 62 -9.55 7.13 -5.57
CA ASP A 62 -9.66 7.98 -6.77
C ASP A 62 -10.82 7.54 -7.68
N ASP A 63 -11.22 6.27 -7.59
CA ASP A 63 -12.34 5.72 -8.36
C ASP A 63 -13.67 6.13 -7.72
N PRO A 64 -14.53 6.91 -8.41
CA PRO A 64 -15.84 7.28 -7.90
C PRO A 64 -16.81 6.11 -7.72
N ALA A 65 -16.51 4.95 -8.33
CA ALA A 65 -17.29 3.72 -8.17
C ALA A 65 -16.89 2.90 -6.93
N ASP A 66 -15.82 3.28 -6.23
CA ASP A 66 -15.44 2.63 -4.98
C ASP A 66 -16.52 2.87 -3.91
N PRO A 67 -17.03 1.82 -3.24
CA PRO A 67 -18.05 1.98 -2.20
C PRO A 67 -17.52 2.61 -0.91
N SER A 68 -16.20 2.78 -0.77
CA SER A 68 -15.55 3.21 0.47
C SER A 68 -15.22 4.70 0.46
N ASP A 69 -15.59 5.43 1.52
CA ASP A 69 -15.20 6.85 1.67
C ASP A 69 -13.70 7.04 1.90
N LEU A 70 -13.07 6.06 2.58
CA LEU A 70 -11.66 6.01 2.93
C LEU A 70 -11.16 4.58 2.86
N ARG A 71 -9.93 4.41 2.39
CA ARG A 71 -9.16 3.17 2.45
C ARG A 71 -7.99 3.32 3.40
N LEU A 72 -7.66 2.24 4.09
CA LEU A 72 -6.50 2.15 4.97
C LEU A 72 -5.56 1.04 4.49
N LYS A 73 -4.31 1.39 4.23
CA LYS A 73 -3.22 0.43 4.06
C LYS A 73 -2.42 0.33 5.34
N ILE A 74 -2.02 -0.89 5.68
CA ILE A 74 -1.16 -1.17 6.82
C ILE A 74 0.06 -1.92 6.32
N PHE A 75 1.25 -1.44 6.63
CA PHE A 75 2.52 -2.01 6.22
C PHE A 75 3.29 -2.48 7.45
N ASN A 76 3.93 -3.63 7.35
CA ASN A 76 4.81 -4.21 8.36
C ASN A 76 6.03 -4.82 7.67
N GLN A 77 7.23 -4.61 8.20
CA GLN A 77 8.47 -5.15 7.64
C GLN A 77 8.75 -6.60 8.05
N HIS A 78 8.25 -7.08 9.20
CA HIS A 78 8.76 -8.31 9.81
C HIS A 78 7.91 -9.57 9.61
N ALA A 79 6.59 -9.45 9.61
CA ALA A 79 5.73 -10.63 9.57
C ALA A 79 4.40 -10.34 8.88
N PRO A 80 3.85 -11.32 8.13
CA PRO A 80 2.45 -11.29 7.74
C PRO A 80 1.62 -11.07 9.01
N MET A 81 0.93 -9.95 9.06
CA MET A 81 0.08 -9.60 10.17
C MET A 81 -1.36 -9.89 9.77
N THR A 82 -2.07 -10.63 10.62
CA THR A 82 -3.49 -10.91 10.40
C THR A 82 -4.32 -9.67 10.68
N LEU A 83 -5.44 -9.49 9.96
CA LEU A 83 -6.36 -8.38 10.24
C LEU A 83 -6.79 -8.34 11.72
N SER A 84 -7.00 -9.51 12.33
CA SER A 84 -7.32 -9.64 13.76
C SER A 84 -6.31 -8.96 14.71
N GLN A 85 -5.04 -8.84 14.33
CA GLN A 85 -4.02 -8.16 15.13
C GLN A 85 -4.16 -6.64 15.06
N VAL A 86 -4.67 -6.09 13.96
CA VAL A 86 -4.88 -4.63 13.76
C VAL A 86 -6.31 -4.18 14.11
N MET A 87 -7.28 -5.10 14.14
CA MET A 87 -8.69 -4.86 14.47
C MET A 87 -8.94 -4.04 15.75
N PRO A 88 -8.22 -4.25 16.87
CA PRO A 88 -8.44 -3.47 18.08
C PRO A 88 -8.16 -1.98 17.87
N HIS A 89 -7.18 -1.65 17.03
CA HIS A 89 -6.85 -0.27 16.68
C HIS A 89 -7.92 0.34 15.77
N LEU A 90 -8.42 -0.41 14.79
CA LEU A 90 -9.47 0.07 13.88
C LEU A 90 -10.82 0.25 14.58
N SER A 91 -11.17 -0.67 15.48
CA SER A 91 -12.40 -0.61 16.28
C SER A 91 -12.47 0.67 17.12
N SER A 92 -11.32 1.19 17.59
CA SER A 92 -11.26 2.43 18.37
C SER A 92 -11.63 3.68 17.57
N LEU A 93 -11.54 3.63 16.24
CA LEU A 93 -11.88 4.73 15.33
C LEU A 93 -13.38 4.78 14.97
N GLY A 94 -14.18 3.81 15.45
CA GLY A 94 -15.62 3.74 15.16
C GLY A 94 -15.94 3.44 13.69
N VAL A 95 -14.97 2.91 12.93
CA VAL A 95 -15.13 2.56 11.51
C VAL A 95 -15.76 1.17 11.36
N GLN A 96 -16.58 0.98 10.33
CA GLN A 96 -17.08 -0.33 9.91
C GLN A 96 -16.23 -0.83 8.74
N ILE A 97 -15.73 -2.07 8.84
CA ILE A 97 -14.94 -2.69 7.77
C ILE A 97 -15.91 -3.33 6.78
N VAL A 98 -15.77 -2.94 5.50
CA VAL A 98 -16.62 -3.42 4.40
C VAL A 98 -15.97 -4.62 3.69
N ASP A 99 -14.63 -4.65 3.58
CA ASP A 99 -13.89 -5.71 2.87
C ASP A 99 -12.40 -5.81 3.32
N GLU A 100 -11.73 -6.93 3.04
CA GLU A 100 -10.30 -7.19 3.33
C GLU A 100 -9.59 -7.89 2.16
N HIS A 101 -8.43 -7.35 1.75
CA HIS A 101 -7.57 -7.95 0.71
C HIS A 101 -6.11 -8.06 1.19
N PRO A 102 -5.57 -9.28 1.42
CA PRO A 102 -4.19 -9.48 1.84
C PRO A 102 -3.23 -9.54 0.65
N HIS A 103 -2.10 -8.81 0.71
CA HIS A 103 -1.04 -8.78 -0.31
C HIS A 103 0.36 -8.65 0.30
#